data_AF-X1F2W3-F1
#
_entry.id   AF-X1F2W3-F1
#
_cell.length_a   1.000
_cell.length_b   1.000
_cell.length_c   1.000
_cell.angle_alpha   90.00
_cell.angle_beta   90.00
_cell.angle_gamma   90.00
#
_symmetry.space_group_name_H-M   'P 1'
#
loop_
_entity.id
_entity.type
_entity.pdbx_description
1 polymer ?
#
loop_
_entity_poly.entity_id
_entity_poly.type
_entity_poly.pdbx_seq_one_letter_code
_entity_poly.pdbx_strand_id
1 'polypeptide(L)'
;MKKMTPKERWLAVLNRQKPDRIPMDYWATAEVTKKLMQYLGCENENALFKQLHIDNGFSVEPRYIGPPIPKETDVFGFRFKDVDYGTGTYSECVYHPLANYETLEEIKNNYNWPSPDWYDYSGISKQIIGKEDYPI
;
A
#
# COMPACT_ATOMS: atom_id res chain seq x y z
N MET A 1 -32.89 0.26 -3.15
CA MET A 1 -31.92 0.68 -2.11
C MET A 1 -31.12 1.86 -2.64
N LYS A 2 -30.70 2.79 -1.79
CA LYS A 2 -29.85 3.93 -2.19
C LYS A 2 -28.49 3.37 -2.67
N LYS A 3 -28.01 3.84 -3.83
CA LYS A 3 -26.69 3.49 -4.34
C LYS A 3 -25.63 4.13 -3.44
N MET A 4 -24.71 3.33 -2.91
CA MET A 4 -23.62 3.77 -2.05
C MET A 4 -22.32 3.95 -2.84
N THR A 5 -21.48 4.90 -2.42
CA THR A 5 -20.09 5.03 -2.89
C THR A 5 -19.21 3.89 -2.33
N PRO A 6 -18.02 3.64 -2.92
CA PRO A 6 -17.03 2.73 -2.33
C PRO A 6 -16.82 2.97 -0.84
N LYS A 7 -16.54 4.22 -0.44
CA LYS A 7 -16.36 4.62 0.96
C LYS A 7 -17.58 4.32 1.82
N GLU A 8 -18.78 4.67 1.36
CA GLU A 8 -20.03 4.39 2.09
C GLU A 8 -20.21 2.88 2.33
N ARG A 9 -19.87 2.02 1.35
CA ARG A 9 -19.97 0.57 1.53
C ARG A 9 -18.98 0.03 2.55
N TRP A 10 -17.72 0.45 2.48
CA TRP A 10 -16.71 0.07 3.46
C TRP A 10 -17.10 0.53 4.87
N LEU A 11 -17.53 1.78 5.02
CA LEU A 11 -18.00 2.30 6.31
C LEU A 11 -19.25 1.55 6.81
N ALA A 12 -20.19 1.18 5.95
CA ALA A 12 -21.35 0.39 6.36
C ALA A 12 -20.92 -0.97 6.93
N VAL A 13 -20.01 -1.69 6.25
CA VAL A 13 -19.48 -2.97 6.74
C VAL A 13 -18.76 -2.81 8.09
N LEU A 14 -17.88 -1.81 8.21
CA LEU A 14 -17.14 -1.54 9.46
C LEU A 14 -18.07 -1.18 10.63
N ASN A 15 -19.19 -0.51 10.34
CA ASN A 15 -20.22 -0.18 11.32
C ASN A 15 -21.27 -1.29 11.51
N ARG A 16 -21.04 -2.50 10.97
CA ARG A 16 -21.95 -3.66 11.04
C ARG A 16 -23.35 -3.37 10.47
N GLN A 17 -23.43 -2.52 9.46
CA GLN A 17 -24.64 -2.18 8.71
C GLN A 17 -24.66 -2.92 7.37
N LYS A 18 -25.84 -3.06 6.77
CA LYS A 18 -26.00 -3.69 5.45
C LYS A 18 -25.67 -2.69 4.33
N PRO A 19 -24.61 -2.90 3.53
CA PRO A 19 -24.35 -2.06 2.35
C PRO A 19 -25.32 -2.40 1.21
N ASP A 20 -25.34 -1.57 0.16
CA ASP A 20 -26.12 -1.82 -1.06
C ASP A 20 -25.62 -3.03 -1.87
N ARG A 21 -24.30 -3.33 -1.77
CA ARG A 21 -23.64 -4.59 -2.14
C ARG A 21 -22.40 -4.84 -1.28
N ILE A 22 -21.88 -6.06 -1.29
CA ILE A 22 -20.62 -6.38 -0.61
C ILE A 22 -19.48 -5.55 -1.25
N PRO A 23 -18.68 -4.80 -0.47
CA PRO A 23 -17.52 -4.10 -1.01
C PRO A 23 -16.46 -5.09 -1.50
N MET A 24 -15.78 -4.76 -2.59
CA MET A 24 -14.76 -5.64 -3.19
C MET A 24 -13.41 -4.95 -3.24
N ASP A 25 -12.36 -5.71 -2.99
CA ASP A 25 -10.97 -5.29 -3.12
C ASP A 25 -10.24 -6.13 -4.18
N TYR A 26 -9.13 -5.62 -4.71
CA TYR A 26 -8.32 -6.28 -5.73
C TYR A 26 -6.84 -6.07 -5.46
N TRP A 27 -6.11 -7.18 -5.30
CA TRP A 27 -4.67 -7.20 -5.09
C TRP A 27 -4.04 -8.18 -6.06
N ALA A 28 -3.06 -7.71 -6.83
CA ALA A 28 -2.31 -8.53 -7.77
C ALA A 28 -0.94 -7.90 -8.07
N THR A 29 -0.05 -8.68 -8.65
CA THR A 29 1.22 -8.15 -9.17
C THR A 29 0.97 -7.28 -10.41
N ALA A 30 1.92 -6.41 -10.74
CA ALA A 30 1.83 -5.52 -11.89
C ALA A 30 1.62 -6.28 -13.22
N GLU A 31 2.22 -7.47 -13.36
CA GLU A 31 2.11 -8.31 -14.54
C GLU A 31 0.69 -8.86 -14.71
N VAL A 32 0.05 -9.29 -13.62
CA VAL A 32 -1.33 -9.79 -13.63
C VAL A 32 -2.29 -8.64 -13.93
N THR A 33 -2.13 -7.49 -13.27
CA THR A 33 -2.95 -6.30 -13.53
C THR A 33 -2.84 -5.86 -14.98
N LYS A 34 -1.63 -5.82 -15.55
CA LYS A 34 -1.41 -5.50 -16.97
C LYS A 34 -2.13 -6.47 -17.91
N LYS A 35 -2.03 -7.78 -17.67
CA LYS A 35 -2.73 -8.80 -18.48
C LYS A 35 -4.25 -8.65 -18.39
N LEU A 36 -4.77 -8.38 -17.19
CA LEU A 36 -6.21 -8.21 -16.97
C LEU A 36 -6.74 -6.94 -17.66
N MET A 37 -6.00 -5.84 -17.58
CA MET A 37 -6.33 -4.61 -18.32
C MET A 37 -6.34 -4.84 -19.83
N GLN A 38 -5.34 -5.54 -20.37
CA GLN A 38 -5.29 -5.88 -21.80
C GLN A 38 -6.47 -6.76 -22.23
N TYR A 39 -6.82 -7.76 -21.42
CA TYR A 39 -7.93 -8.67 -21.68
C TYR A 39 -9.29 -7.95 -21.67
N LEU A 40 -9.49 -7.01 -20.74
CA LEU A 40 -10.75 -6.28 -20.57
C LEU A 40 -10.83 -4.97 -21.37
N GLY A 41 -9.74 -4.58 -22.05
CA GLY A 41 -9.67 -3.33 -22.82
C GLY A 41 -9.63 -2.06 -21.96
N CYS A 42 -9.07 -2.14 -20.75
CA CYS A 42 -8.99 -1.00 -19.83
C CYS A 42 -7.71 -0.19 -20.06
N GLU A 43 -7.83 1.13 -20.21
CA GLU A 43 -6.69 2.02 -20.43
C GLU A 43 -5.84 2.25 -19.18
N ASN A 44 -6.44 2.13 -17.99
CA ASN A 44 -5.79 2.33 -16.69
C ASN A 44 -6.50 1.52 -15.60
N GLU A 45 -5.88 1.40 -14.43
CA GLU A 45 -6.43 0.67 -13.29
C GLU A 45 -7.77 1.24 -12.80
N ASN A 46 -7.99 2.56 -12.88
CA ASN A 46 -9.29 3.14 -12.51
C ASN A 46 -10.41 2.66 -13.45
N ALA A 47 -10.14 2.50 -14.74
CA ALA A 47 -11.09 1.92 -15.68
C ALA A 47 -11.36 0.44 -15.38
N LEU A 48 -10.30 -0.31 -15.05
CA LEU A 48 -10.38 -1.70 -14.61
C LEU A 48 -11.25 -1.84 -13.35
N PHE A 49 -10.98 -1.05 -12.31
CA PHE A 49 -11.72 -1.08 -11.05
C PHE A 49 -13.19 -0.73 -11.25
N LYS A 50 -13.50 0.25 -12.10
CA LYS A 50 -14.89 0.58 -12.46
C LYS A 50 -15.59 -0.58 -13.16
N GLN A 51 -14.92 -1.21 -14.13
CA GLN A 51 -15.47 -2.33 -14.90
C GLN A 51 -15.68 -3.59 -14.05
N LEU A 52 -14.79 -3.84 -13.10
CA LEU A 52 -14.87 -4.96 -12.15
C LEU A 52 -15.65 -4.63 -10.87
N HIS A 53 -16.16 -3.41 -10.72
CA HIS A 53 -16.84 -2.92 -9.52
C HIS A 53 -15.99 -3.04 -8.23
N ILE A 54 -14.68 -2.80 -8.35
CA ILE A 54 -13.74 -2.76 -7.22
C ILE A 54 -13.92 -1.45 -6.45
N ASP A 55 -13.90 -1.55 -5.14
CA ASP A 55 -14.03 -0.46 -4.18
C ASP A 55 -12.68 -0.10 -3.61
N ASN A 56 -11.79 0.29 -4.52
CA ASN A 56 -10.36 0.41 -4.26
C ASN A 56 -10.10 1.43 -3.16
N GLY A 57 -9.26 1.04 -2.19
CA GLY A 57 -8.68 1.97 -1.24
C GLY A 57 -7.59 2.82 -1.91
N PHE A 58 -7.38 4.03 -1.39
CA PHE A 58 -6.26 4.87 -1.77
C PHE A 58 -5.37 5.13 -0.56
N SER A 59 -4.10 4.80 -0.68
CA SER A 59 -3.13 5.19 0.34
C SER A 59 -2.81 6.68 0.26
N VAL A 60 -2.62 7.29 1.42
CA VAL A 60 -1.96 8.58 1.57
C VAL A 60 -0.71 8.40 2.39
N GLU A 61 0.36 9.08 2.01
CA GLU A 61 1.67 8.91 2.64
C GLU A 61 2.38 10.26 2.82
N PRO A 62 3.09 10.47 3.94
CA PRO A 62 3.92 11.65 4.08
C PRO A 62 5.16 11.54 3.17
N ARG A 63 5.75 12.70 2.84
CA ARG A 63 6.97 12.73 2.04
C ARG A 63 8.18 12.51 2.93
N TYR A 64 9.05 11.56 2.59
CA TYR A 64 10.30 11.35 3.31
C TYR A 64 11.28 12.54 3.11
N ILE A 65 11.79 13.06 4.21
CA ILE A 65 12.75 14.18 4.30
C ILE A 65 13.96 13.84 5.19
N GLY A 66 14.09 12.59 5.60
CA GLY A 66 15.18 12.11 6.45
C GLY A 66 16.51 11.88 5.70
N PRO A 67 17.47 11.24 6.38
CA PRO A 67 18.76 10.87 5.80
C PRO A 67 18.62 9.98 4.55
N PRO A 68 19.58 9.99 3.61
CA PRO A 68 19.52 9.11 2.44
C PRO A 68 19.38 7.63 2.82
N ILE A 69 18.37 6.98 2.26
CA ILE A 69 18.15 5.54 2.44
C ILE A 69 18.98 4.81 1.37
N PRO A 70 19.82 3.82 1.74
CA PRO A 70 20.54 3.01 0.76
C PRO A 70 19.57 2.34 -0.22
N LYS A 71 20.05 2.06 -1.44
CA LYS A 71 19.26 1.31 -2.43
C LYS A 71 18.80 -0.01 -1.83
N GLU A 72 17.60 -0.45 -2.21
CA GLU A 72 17.05 -1.76 -1.81
C GLU A 72 16.97 -1.94 -0.27
N THR A 73 16.82 -0.84 0.46
CA THR A 73 16.75 -0.84 1.93
C THR A 73 15.55 0.00 2.38
N ASP A 74 14.92 -0.36 3.49
CA ASP A 74 13.89 0.48 4.14
C ASP A 74 14.48 1.32 5.28
N VAL A 75 13.64 2.19 5.89
CA VAL A 75 14.07 3.04 7.02
C VAL A 75 14.42 2.27 8.29
N PHE A 76 14.04 0.99 8.38
CA PHE A 76 14.37 0.10 9.48
C PHE A 76 15.66 -0.70 9.18
N GLY A 77 16.24 -0.58 7.99
CA GLY A 77 17.44 -1.29 7.60
C GLY A 77 17.20 -2.73 7.12
N PHE A 78 15.95 -3.14 6.86
CA PHE A 78 15.71 -4.35 6.07
C PHE A 78 16.21 -4.15 4.66
N ARG A 79 16.83 -5.19 4.08
CA ARG A 79 17.27 -5.14 2.69
C ARG A 79 16.46 -6.10 1.86
N PHE A 80 16.20 -5.68 0.64
CA PHE A 80 15.36 -6.38 -0.29
C PHE A 80 16.13 -6.73 -1.55
N LYS A 81 15.65 -7.74 -2.27
CA LYS A 81 16.15 -8.07 -3.59
C LYS A 81 14.99 -8.50 -4.46
N ASP A 82 14.99 -8.02 -5.69
CA ASP A 82 14.06 -8.50 -6.71
C ASP A 82 14.42 -9.94 -7.10
N VAL A 83 13.47 -10.84 -6.94
CA VAL A 83 13.58 -12.27 -7.30
C VAL A 83 12.62 -12.56 -8.44
N ASP A 84 13.16 -13.13 -9.52
CA ASP A 84 12.40 -13.57 -10.69
C ASP A 84 11.78 -14.95 -10.43
N TYR A 85 10.46 -15.04 -10.61
CA TYR A 85 9.66 -16.26 -10.47
C TYR A 85 9.13 -16.78 -11.81
N GLY A 86 9.70 -16.33 -12.93
CA GLY A 86 9.40 -16.75 -14.30
C GLY A 86 8.23 -15.99 -14.93
N THR A 87 7.13 -15.80 -14.19
CA THR A 87 5.96 -15.05 -14.68
C THR A 87 5.82 -13.65 -14.10
N GLY A 88 6.72 -13.26 -13.21
CA GLY A 88 6.74 -11.96 -12.55
C GLY A 88 7.91 -11.86 -11.57
N THR A 89 8.09 -10.67 -11.03
CA THR A 89 9.16 -10.37 -10.08
C THR A 89 8.56 -10.02 -8.73
N TYR A 90 9.19 -10.47 -7.64
CA TYR A 90 8.80 -10.07 -6.29
C TYR A 90 10.01 -9.57 -5.50
N SER A 91 9.78 -8.52 -4.70
CA SER A 91 10.79 -7.96 -3.81
C SER A 91 10.82 -8.78 -2.52
N GLU A 92 11.91 -9.50 -2.30
CA GLU A 92 12.07 -10.37 -1.14
C GLU A 92 13.03 -9.77 -0.12
N CYS A 93 12.68 -9.89 1.15
CA CYS A 93 13.55 -9.50 2.24
C CYS A 93 14.71 -10.48 2.37
N VAL A 94 15.94 -10.00 2.14
CA VAL A 94 17.18 -10.79 2.18
C VAL A 94 18.06 -10.48 3.39
N TYR A 95 17.71 -9.46 4.17
CA TYR A 95 18.44 -9.10 5.39
C TYR A 95 17.49 -8.57 6.45
N HIS A 96 17.63 -9.11 7.67
CA HIS A 96 16.81 -8.76 8.82
C HIS A 96 17.71 -8.07 9.88
N PRO A 97 17.58 -6.76 10.09
CA PRO A 97 18.54 -5.98 10.86
C PRO A 97 18.64 -6.41 12.33
N LEU A 98 17.54 -6.91 12.89
CA LEU A 98 17.49 -7.35 14.28
C LEU A 98 17.97 -8.78 14.50
N ALA A 99 18.17 -9.57 13.45
CA ALA A 99 18.53 -10.99 13.58
C ALA A 99 19.94 -11.21 14.15
N ASN A 100 20.78 -10.18 14.21
CA ASN A 100 22.13 -10.22 14.75
C ASN A 100 22.20 -9.91 16.26
N TYR A 101 21.07 -9.62 16.91
CA TYR A 101 21.01 -9.29 18.33
C TYR A 101 20.28 -10.37 19.10
N GLU A 102 20.84 -10.80 20.22
CA GLU A 102 20.28 -11.84 21.09
C GLU A 102 19.58 -11.25 22.31
N THR A 103 19.88 -9.98 22.65
CA THR A 103 19.33 -9.33 23.84
C THR A 103 18.73 -7.96 23.55
N LEU A 104 17.80 -7.54 24.41
CA LEU A 104 17.22 -6.19 24.35
C LEU A 104 18.27 -5.08 24.53
N GLU A 105 19.28 -5.31 25.38
CA GLU A 105 20.35 -4.32 25.61
C GLU A 105 21.23 -4.13 24.37
N GLU A 106 21.50 -5.19 23.62
CA GLU A 106 22.21 -5.07 22.34
C GLU A 106 21.42 -4.23 21.32
N ILE A 107 20.10 -4.43 21.23
CA ILE A 107 19.25 -3.64 20.34
C ILE A 107 19.27 -2.17 20.75
N LYS A 108 19.06 -1.87 22.04
CA LYS A 108 19.05 -0.49 22.54
C LYS A 108 20.36 0.25 22.27
N ASN A 109 21.48 -0.43 22.39
CA ASN A 109 22.80 0.20 22.26
C ASN A 109 23.29 0.29 20.80
N ASN A 110 22.82 -0.59 19.91
CA ASN A 110 23.41 -0.73 18.57
C ASN A 110 22.44 -0.52 17.40
N TYR A 111 21.13 -0.52 17.62
CA TYR A 111 20.14 -0.34 16.57
C TYR A 111 19.54 1.07 16.58
N ASN A 112 19.59 1.74 15.43
CA ASN A 112 19.03 3.07 15.25
C ASN A 112 17.58 2.97 14.77
N TRP A 113 16.63 3.32 15.63
CA TRP A 113 15.23 3.40 15.24
C TRP A 113 14.97 4.58 14.31
N PRO A 114 14.15 4.41 13.26
CA PRO A 114 13.77 5.53 12.41
C PRO A 114 12.96 6.56 13.19
N SER A 115 13.15 7.84 12.85
CA SER A 115 12.41 8.93 13.48
C SER A 115 11.15 9.29 12.68
N PRO A 116 10.01 9.55 13.33
CA PRO A 116 8.84 10.13 12.66
C PRO A 116 9.13 11.54 12.11
N ASP A 117 10.13 12.25 12.64
CA ASP A 117 10.54 13.58 12.16
C ASP A 117 11.23 13.52 10.79
N TRP A 118 11.50 12.33 10.26
CA TRP A 118 11.99 12.13 8.90
C TRP A 118 10.90 12.25 7.82
N TYR A 119 9.71 12.71 8.19
CA TYR A 119 8.56 12.79 7.30
C TYR A 119 7.90 14.17 7.34
N ASP A 120 7.59 14.71 6.16
CA ASP A 120 6.78 15.90 5.98
C ASP A 120 5.32 15.51 5.73
N TYR A 121 4.49 15.74 6.75
CA TYR A 121 3.07 15.41 6.75
C TYR A 121 2.18 16.48 6.10
N SER A 122 2.72 17.65 5.76
CA SER A 122 1.93 18.80 5.30
C SER A 122 1.16 18.55 4.00
N GLY A 123 1.60 17.58 3.21
CA GLY A 123 1.00 17.21 1.92
C GLY A 123 -0.16 16.22 2.00
N ILE A 124 -0.36 15.50 3.10
CA ILE A 124 -1.29 14.36 3.18
C ILE A 124 -2.72 14.77 2.82
N SER A 125 -3.20 15.89 3.37
CA SER A 125 -4.57 16.36 3.13
C SER A 125 -4.86 16.72 1.67
N LYS A 126 -3.84 17.03 0.86
CA LYS A 126 -4.02 17.33 -0.56
C LYS A 126 -4.15 16.08 -1.42
N GLN A 127 -3.70 14.92 -0.94
CA GLN A 127 -3.69 13.67 -1.71
C GLN A 127 -5.09 13.05 -1.88
N ILE A 128 -6.05 13.48 -1.06
CA ILE A 128 -7.44 12.99 -1.07
C ILE A 128 -8.36 13.79 -2.00
N ILE A 129 -7.89 14.92 -2.54
CA ILE A 129 -8.67 15.79 -3.42
C ILE A 129 -9.07 15.00 -4.68
N GLY A 130 -10.38 14.90 -4.93
CA GLY A 130 -10.95 14.12 -6.04
C GLY A 130 -11.09 12.62 -5.76
N LYS A 131 -10.85 12.16 -4.53
CA LYS A 131 -10.96 10.76 -4.09
C LYS A 131 -11.88 10.60 -2.88
N GLU A 132 -12.72 11.59 -2.59
CA GLU A 132 -13.51 11.70 -1.36
C GLU A 132 -14.52 10.55 -1.18
N ASP A 133 -14.94 9.95 -2.29
CA ASP A 133 -15.88 8.82 -2.37
C ASP A 133 -15.22 7.45 -2.19
N TYR A 134 -13.90 7.39 -2.02
CA TYR A 134 -13.14 6.16 -1.85
C TYR A 134 -12.60 6.00 -0.43
N PRO A 135 -12.40 4.75 0.04
CA PRO A 135 -11.69 4.48 1.28
C PRO A 135 -10.25 5.01 1.22
N ILE A 136 -9.77 5.49 2.37
CA ILE A 136 -8.39 5.95 2.58
C ILE A 136 -7.85 5.17 3.78
#